data_AF-A0A936VVG4-F1
#
_entry.id   AF-A0A936VVG4-F1
#
_cell.length_a   1.000
_cell.length_b   1.000
_cell.length_c   1.000
_cell.angle_alpha   90.00
_cell.angle_beta   90.00
_cell.angle_gamma   90.00
#
_symmetry.space_group_name_H-M   'P 1'
#
loop_
_entity.id
_entity.type
_entity.pdbx_description
1 polymer ?
#
loop_
_entity_poly.entity_id
_entity_poly.type
_entity_poly.pdbx_seq_one_letter_code
_entity_poly.pdbx_strand_id
1 'polypeptide(L)'
;MQNKLKRRVKMLGDKLKEMYLENGFNKNVIKNPENYSGPFLIDVDESYVSAKNKIMIFGQETYGWKNFSEYKNESNCIEEYIQHYKEFNNGLGYYVTPFWYAFNYFKNCIDESHVIWNNISKFDYLERSILFAPEDEQTELIT
;
A
#
# COMPACT_ATOMS: atom_id res chain seq x y z
N MET A 1 25.15 -14.91 -5.42
CA MET A 1 24.35 -14.34 -4.30
C MET A 1 23.17 -13.48 -4.82
N GLN A 2 23.41 -12.53 -5.74
CA GLN A 2 22.35 -11.68 -6.36
C GLN A 2 21.16 -12.45 -6.94
N ASN A 3 21.38 -13.57 -7.64
CA ASN A 3 20.27 -14.39 -8.19
C ASN A 3 19.34 -14.99 -7.12
N LYS A 4 19.83 -15.24 -5.90
CA LYS A 4 19.00 -15.74 -4.79
C LYS A 4 18.15 -14.63 -4.19
N LEU A 5 18.71 -13.41 -4.07
CA LEU A 5 17.98 -12.24 -3.59
C LEU A 5 16.83 -11.87 -4.54
N LYS A 6 17.12 -11.77 -5.84
CA LYS A 6 16.10 -11.48 -6.88
C LYS A 6 14.96 -12.50 -6.87
N ARG A 7 15.29 -13.80 -6.77
CA ARG A 7 14.28 -14.87 -6.63
C ARG A 7 13.43 -14.70 -5.38
N ARG A 8 14.04 -14.31 -4.25
CA ARG A 8 13.32 -14.09 -2.99
C ARG A 8 12.39 -12.88 -3.07
N VAL A 9 12.85 -11.76 -3.63
CA VAL A 9 12.02 -10.57 -3.86
C VAL A 9 10.84 -10.92 -4.74
N LYS A 10 11.09 -11.57 -5.89
CA LYS A 10 10.02 -12.02 -6.79
C LYS A 10 9.00 -12.92 -6.07
N MET A 11 9.48 -13.92 -5.33
CA MET A 11 8.60 -14.81 -4.58
C MET A 11 7.75 -14.07 -3.53
N LEU A 12 8.30 -13.05 -2.86
CA LEU A 12 7.53 -12.25 -1.89
C LEU A 12 6.48 -11.37 -2.59
N GLY A 13 6.85 -10.72 -3.70
CA GLY A 13 5.91 -9.96 -4.51
C GLY A 13 4.80 -10.82 -5.10
N ASP A 14 5.13 -12.03 -5.59
CA ASP A 14 4.16 -13.01 -6.08
C ASP A 14 3.18 -13.42 -4.96
N LYS A 15 3.67 -13.66 -3.74
CA LYS A 15 2.83 -13.99 -2.57
C LYS A 15 1.94 -12.84 -2.13
N LEU A 16 2.44 -11.61 -2.13
CA LEU A 16 1.63 -10.42 -1.84
C LEU A 16 0.51 -10.28 -2.87
N LYS A 17 0.83 -10.46 -4.15
CA LYS A 17 -0.16 -10.41 -5.23
C LYS A 17 -1.20 -11.52 -5.11
N GLU A 18 -0.80 -12.75 -4.79
CA GLU A 18 -1.72 -13.86 -4.51
C GLU A 18 -2.67 -13.50 -3.35
N MET A 19 -2.13 -12.98 -2.24
CA MET A 19 -2.94 -12.51 -1.11
C MET A 19 -3.93 -11.41 -1.51
N TYR A 20 -3.52 -10.45 -2.36
CA TYR A 20 -4.42 -9.41 -2.87
C TYR A 20 -5.48 -9.93 -3.84
N LEU A 21 -5.20 -11.02 -4.56
CA LEU A 21 -6.18 -11.67 -5.45
C LEU A 21 -7.17 -12.52 -4.66
N GLU A 22 -6.70 -13.24 -3.65
CA GLU A 22 -7.51 -14.13 -2.79
C GLU A 22 -8.44 -13.35 -1.87
N ASN A 23 -7.93 -12.30 -1.22
CA ASN A 23 -8.71 -11.36 -0.41
C ASN A 23 -9.18 -10.19 -1.28
N GLY A 24 -9.29 -10.44 -2.59
CA GLY A 24 -9.55 -9.45 -3.60
C GLY A 24 -10.82 -8.68 -3.30
N PHE A 25 -10.67 -7.35 -3.34
CA PHE A 25 -11.76 -6.39 -3.22
C PHE A 25 -12.90 -6.85 -4.11
N ASN A 26 -14.04 -7.13 -3.49
CA ASN A 26 -15.23 -7.44 -4.24
C ASN A 26 -15.71 -6.13 -4.88
N LYS A 27 -15.12 -5.79 -6.03
CA LYS A 27 -15.40 -4.57 -6.80
C LYS A 27 -16.86 -4.42 -7.19
N ASN A 28 -17.63 -5.51 -7.11
CA ASN A 28 -19.05 -5.54 -7.39
C ASN A 28 -19.91 -5.02 -6.23
N VAL A 29 -19.31 -4.78 -5.07
CA VAL A 29 -20.01 -4.36 -3.84
C VAL A 29 -19.90 -2.86 -3.61
N ILE A 30 -18.81 -2.26 -4.07
CA ILE A 30 -18.58 -0.83 -3.96
C ILE A 30 -19.57 -0.09 -4.87
N LYS A 31 -20.53 0.61 -4.26
CA LYS A 31 -21.38 1.57 -4.97
C LYS A 31 -20.61 2.89 -4.99
N ASN A 32 -20.70 3.66 -6.07
CA ASN A 32 -20.02 4.96 -6.16
C ASN A 32 -18.49 4.90 -5.87
N PRO A 33 -17.72 4.11 -6.65
CA PRO A 33 -16.28 3.93 -6.45
C PRO A 33 -15.44 5.21 -6.49
N GLU A 34 -15.97 6.30 -7.03
CA GLU A 34 -15.38 7.63 -6.97
C GLU A 34 -15.27 8.18 -5.54
N ASN A 35 -16.03 7.65 -4.59
CA ASN A 35 -15.96 8.02 -3.19
C ASN A 35 -14.87 7.26 -2.42
N TYR A 36 -14.21 6.28 -3.04
CA TYR A 36 -13.25 5.41 -2.38
C TYR A 36 -11.85 5.71 -2.87
N SER A 37 -10.89 5.78 -1.94
CA SER A 37 -9.49 5.69 -2.30
C SER A 37 -9.21 4.32 -2.92
N GLY A 38 -8.31 4.26 -3.89
CA GLY A 38 -7.73 3.01 -4.36
C GLY A 38 -6.99 2.28 -3.24
N PRO A 39 -6.87 0.94 -3.33
CA PRO A 39 -6.21 0.15 -2.32
C PRO A 39 -4.75 0.55 -2.10
N PHE A 40 -4.33 0.52 -0.84
CA PHE A 40 -2.92 0.61 -0.47
C PHE A 40 -2.20 -0.75 -0.57
N LEU A 41 -1.77 -1.13 -1.78
CA LEU A 41 -1.07 -2.39 -2.06
C LEU A 41 0.44 -2.22 -1.99
N ILE A 42 1.06 -2.80 -0.97
CA ILE A 42 2.51 -2.72 -0.78
C ILE A 42 3.26 -3.74 -1.64
N ASP A 43 4.53 -3.45 -1.88
CA ASP A 43 5.54 -4.42 -2.34
C ASP A 43 6.87 -4.23 -1.59
N VAL A 44 7.79 -5.17 -1.77
CA VAL A 44 9.14 -5.15 -1.18
C VAL A 44 10.21 -5.14 -2.27
N ASP A 45 11.27 -4.37 -2.06
CA ASP A 45 12.41 -4.29 -2.98
C ASP A 45 13.63 -5.08 -2.47
N GLU A 46 14.70 -5.12 -3.27
CA GLU A 46 15.96 -5.76 -2.90
C GLU A 46 16.58 -5.14 -1.63
N SER A 47 16.45 -3.82 -1.46
CA SER A 47 16.97 -3.08 -0.31
C SER A 47 16.30 -3.53 1.00
N TYR A 48 14.97 -3.65 1.00
CA TYR A 48 14.20 -4.17 2.13
C TYR A 48 14.58 -5.61 2.45
N VAL A 49 14.60 -6.48 1.45
CA VAL A 49 14.82 -7.92 1.68
C VAL A 49 16.25 -8.19 2.16
N SER A 50 17.23 -7.40 1.70
CA SER A 50 18.64 -7.55 2.08
C SER A 50 19.05 -6.78 3.33
N ALA A 51 18.28 -5.77 3.77
CA ALA A 51 18.59 -5.00 4.97
C ALA A 51 18.71 -5.88 6.22
N LYS A 52 19.66 -5.52 7.07
CA LYS A 52 19.84 -6.15 8.39
C LYS A 52 18.65 -5.82 9.28
N ASN A 53 18.26 -4.55 9.31
CA ASN A 53 17.11 -4.04 10.04
C ASN A 53 15.97 -3.75 9.05
N LYS A 54 14.90 -4.54 9.09
CA LYS A 54 13.72 -4.36 8.22
C LYS A 54 12.64 -3.65 9.01
N ILE A 55 12.27 -2.45 8.59
CA ILE A 55 11.35 -1.60 9.32
C ILE A 55 10.12 -1.33 8.46
N MET A 56 8.94 -1.61 9.01
CA MET A 56 7.68 -1.22 8.41
C MET A 56 7.02 -0.20 9.32
N ILE A 57 6.74 0.99 8.79
CA ILE A 57 5.99 2.03 9.49
C ILE A 57 4.54 1.94 9.05
N PHE A 58 3.62 1.92 10.02
CA PHE A 58 2.19 1.90 9.76
C PHE A 58 1.60 3.32 9.89
N GLY A 59 1.07 3.84 8.78
CA GLY A 59 0.19 5.00 8.76
C GLY A 59 -1.27 4.61 9.00
N GLN A 60 -2.14 5.61 9.11
CA GLN A 60 -3.56 5.42 9.39
C GLN A 60 -4.42 5.40 8.12
N GLU A 61 -4.28 6.41 7.28
CA GLU A 61 -5.22 6.76 6.20
C GLU A 61 -4.51 6.85 4.83
N THR A 62 -5.28 6.64 3.77
CA THR A 62 -4.88 6.67 2.35
C THR A 62 -5.28 7.99 1.68
N TYR A 63 -5.50 9.06 2.46
CA TYR A 63 -5.81 10.38 1.90
C TYR A 63 -4.78 10.82 0.86
N GLY A 64 -5.27 11.17 -0.34
CA GLY A 64 -4.43 11.62 -1.45
C GLY A 64 -3.62 10.51 -2.13
N TRP A 65 -3.93 9.24 -1.87
CA TRP A 65 -3.26 8.10 -2.53
C TRP A 65 -3.62 8.00 -4.02
N LYS A 66 -4.79 7.42 -4.32
CA LYS A 66 -5.34 7.27 -5.66
C LYS A 66 -6.85 7.05 -5.55
N ASN A 67 -7.66 7.21 -6.59
CA ASN A 67 -9.08 6.89 -6.52
C ASN A 67 -9.38 5.48 -7.05
N PHE A 68 -10.35 4.79 -6.44
CA PHE A 68 -10.73 3.43 -6.85
C PHE A 68 -11.31 3.40 -8.27
N SER A 69 -12.07 4.43 -8.64
CA SER A 69 -12.73 4.56 -9.94
C SER A 69 -11.77 4.58 -11.13
N GLU A 70 -10.51 5.00 -10.93
CA GLU A 70 -9.52 5.15 -12.00
C GLU A 70 -9.13 3.80 -12.62
N TYR A 71 -9.06 2.72 -11.83
CA TYR A 71 -8.50 1.43 -12.27
C TYR A 71 -9.44 0.24 -12.09
N LYS A 72 -10.64 0.42 -11.52
CA LYS A 72 -11.56 -0.70 -11.21
C LYS A 72 -11.93 -1.59 -12.41
N ASN A 73 -11.91 -1.00 -13.61
CA ASN A 73 -12.32 -1.66 -14.85
C ASN A 73 -11.14 -2.30 -15.60
N GLU A 74 -9.91 -2.07 -15.14
CA GLU A 74 -8.72 -2.65 -15.76
C GLU A 74 -8.54 -4.11 -15.31
N SER A 75 -8.17 -4.97 -16.24
CA SER A 75 -7.92 -6.39 -15.94
C SER A 75 -6.67 -6.60 -15.07
N ASN A 76 -5.78 -5.61 -15.03
CA ASN A 76 -4.53 -5.55 -14.26
C ASN A 76 -4.58 -4.54 -13.09
N CYS A 77 -5.76 -4.25 -12.56
CA CYS A 77 -5.94 -3.22 -11.53
C CYS A 77 -5.02 -3.39 -10.30
N ILE A 78 -4.77 -4.63 -9.85
CA ILE A 78 -3.87 -4.92 -8.72
C ILE A 78 -2.44 -4.51 -9.04
N GLU A 79 -1.96 -4.83 -10.24
CA GLU A 79 -0.62 -4.47 -10.71
C GLU A 79 -0.43 -2.95 -10.77
N GLU A 80 -1.46 -2.21 -11.21
CA GLU A 80 -1.42 -0.74 -11.26
C GLU A 80 -1.28 -0.12 -9.87
N TYR A 81 -1.99 -0.64 -8.86
CA TYR A 81 -1.86 -0.15 -7.49
C TYR A 81 -0.52 -0.53 -6.85
N ILE A 82 -0.01 -1.73 -7.11
CA ILE A 82 1.34 -2.14 -6.68
C ILE A 82 2.40 -1.26 -7.35
N GLN A 83 2.24 -0.96 -8.64
CA GLN A 83 3.16 -0.12 -9.38
C GLN A 83 3.14 1.31 -8.86
N HIS A 84 1.96 1.85 -8.58
CA HIS A 84 1.80 3.15 -7.95
C HIS A 84 2.53 3.23 -6.59
N TYR A 85 2.43 2.19 -5.76
CA TYR A 85 3.18 2.11 -4.50
C TYR A 85 4.69 2.19 -4.71
N LYS A 86 5.23 1.47 -5.71
CA LYS A 86 6.67 1.50 -6.04
C LYS A 86 7.12 2.88 -6.47
N GLU A 87 6.34 3.53 -7.32
CA GLU A 87 6.63 4.86 -7.86
C GLU A 87 6.54 5.95 -6.81
N PHE A 88 5.65 5.80 -5.83
CA PHE A 88 5.55 6.70 -4.68
C PHE A 88 6.84 6.76 -3.86
N ASN A 89 7.69 5.72 -3.93
CA ASN A 89 9.05 5.70 -3.42
C ASN A 89 9.16 6.20 -1.96
N ASN A 90 8.28 5.69 -1.10
CA ASN A 90 8.19 6.07 0.32
C ASN A 90 8.08 7.59 0.55
N GLY A 91 7.33 8.30 -0.29
CA GLY A 91 7.07 9.72 -0.12
C GLY A 91 8.30 10.58 -0.36
N LEU A 92 9.15 10.20 -1.33
CA LEU A 92 10.26 11.05 -1.74
C LEU A 92 9.73 12.45 -2.10
N GLY A 93 10.21 13.49 -1.42
CA GLY A 93 9.70 14.86 -1.57
C GLY A 93 8.71 15.32 -0.48
N TYR A 94 8.19 14.39 0.32
CA TYR A 94 7.32 14.71 1.45
C TYR A 94 8.16 14.91 2.72
N TYR A 95 8.15 16.13 3.25
CA TYR A 95 8.94 16.50 4.45
C TYR A 95 8.14 17.31 5.48
N VAL A 96 6.94 17.74 5.11
CA VAL A 96 6.24 18.82 5.83
C VAL A 96 5.31 18.30 6.92
N THR A 97 4.85 17.05 6.81
CA THR A 97 3.93 16.48 7.81
C THR A 97 4.71 15.75 8.92
N PRO A 98 4.18 15.70 10.16
CA PRO A 98 4.82 14.97 11.26
C PRO A 98 5.11 13.50 10.93
N PHE A 99 4.22 12.85 10.18
CA PHE A 99 4.42 11.47 9.72
C PHE A 99 5.67 11.36 8.84
N TRP A 100 5.78 12.19 7.80
CA TRP A 100 6.92 12.15 6.90
C TRP A 100 8.23 12.59 7.56
N TYR A 101 8.15 13.49 8.54
CA TYR A 101 9.31 13.84 9.36
C TYR A 101 9.82 12.63 10.16
N ALA A 102 8.93 11.93 10.88
CA ALA A 102 9.29 10.73 11.64
C ALA A 102 9.76 9.58 10.73
N PHE A 103 9.09 9.38 9.58
CA PHE A 103 9.49 8.39 8.57
C PHE A 103 10.93 8.62 8.10
N ASN A 104 11.25 9.87 7.76
CA ASN A 104 12.61 10.25 7.34
C ASN A 104 13.62 10.14 8.49
N TYR A 105 13.23 10.43 9.73
CA TYR A 105 14.08 10.21 10.90
C TYR A 105 14.47 8.73 11.01
N PHE A 106 13.51 7.80 11.01
CA PHE A 106 13.81 6.36 11.12
C PHE A 106 14.64 5.84 9.94
N LYS A 107 14.36 6.33 8.73
CA LYS A 107 15.13 5.98 7.53
C LYS A 107 16.61 6.37 7.64
N ASN A 108 16.92 7.46 8.34
CA ASN A 108 18.28 7.99 8.42
C ASN A 108 19.01 7.66 9.74
N CYS A 109 18.30 7.34 10.81
CA CYS A 109 18.89 7.15 12.15
C CYS A 109 19.20 5.70 12.50
N ILE A 110 18.72 4.73 11.72
CA ILE A 110 18.96 3.30 11.99
C ILE A 110 19.90 2.74 10.92
N ASP A 111 21.11 2.38 11.35
CA ASP A 111 22.13 1.81 10.48
C ASP A 111 21.67 0.48 9.84
N GLU A 112 22.15 0.25 8.61
CA GLU A 112 21.89 -0.97 7.84
C GLU A 112 20.38 -1.33 7.76
N SER A 113 19.52 -0.31 7.76
CA SER A 113 18.08 -0.46 7.72
C SER A 113 17.48 -0.12 6.36
N HIS A 114 16.30 -0.66 6.11
CA HIS A 114 15.43 -0.17 5.04
C HIS A 114 14.01 -0.08 5.58
N VAL A 115 13.40 1.07 5.32
CA VAL A 115 12.06 1.42 5.80
C VAL A 115 11.08 1.33 4.64
N ILE A 116 9.96 0.66 4.87
CA ILE A 116 8.81 0.66 3.97
C ILE A 116 7.59 1.20 4.71
N TRP A 117 6.62 1.69 3.95
CA TRP A 117 5.37 2.21 4.46
C TRP A 117 4.23 1.23 4.23
N ASN A 118 3.38 1.04 5.23
CA ASN A 118 2.10 0.38 5.09
C ASN A 118 1.01 1.22 5.78
N ASN A 119 -0.25 1.02 5.44
CA ASN A 119 -1.37 1.58 6.19
C ASN A 119 -2.19 0.47 6.85
N ILE A 120 -2.75 0.78 8.02
CA ILE A 120 -3.73 -0.06 8.70
C ILE A 120 -5.00 -0.12 7.85
N SER A 121 -5.52 1.05 7.44
CA SER A 121 -6.59 1.14 6.46
C SER A 121 -6.04 0.87 5.06
N LYS A 122 -6.70 -0.01 4.31
CA LYS A 122 -6.38 -0.20 2.89
C LYS A 122 -7.21 0.70 1.98
N PHE A 123 -8.33 1.23 2.48
CA PHE A 123 -9.30 2.04 1.76
C PHE A 123 -9.94 3.05 2.69
N ASP A 124 -10.09 4.25 2.18
CA ASP A 124 -10.81 5.33 2.83
C ASP A 124 -11.99 5.75 1.96
N TYR A 125 -13.06 6.18 2.62
CA TYR A 125 -14.27 6.72 2.02
C TYR A 125 -14.28 8.25 2.18
N LEU A 126 -14.37 8.99 1.07
CA LEU A 126 -14.34 10.45 1.04
C LEU A 126 -13.20 11.04 1.87
N GLU A 127 -12.00 10.46 1.72
CA GLU A 127 -10.79 10.93 2.40
C GLU A 127 -10.84 10.75 3.93
N ARG A 128 -11.68 9.83 4.39
CA ARG A 128 -11.90 9.49 5.79
C ARG A 128 -11.97 7.97 5.95
N SER A 129 -11.99 7.51 7.20
CA SER A 129 -12.21 6.09 7.49
C SER A 129 -13.41 5.48 6.75
N ILE A 130 -13.26 4.21 6.33
CA ILE A 130 -14.34 3.38 5.81
C ILE A 130 -15.60 3.35 6.69
N LEU A 131 -15.46 3.61 7.99
CA LEU A 131 -16.57 3.69 8.94
C LEU A 131 -17.57 4.81 8.63
N PHE A 132 -17.21 5.75 7.76
CA PHE A 132 -18.10 6.81 7.28
C PHE A 132 -18.84 6.45 5.98
N ALA A 133 -18.53 5.31 5.35
CA ALA A 133 -19.28 4.82 4.20
C ALA A 133 -20.70 4.42 4.59
N PRO A 134 -21.65 4.34 3.64
CA PRO A 134 -22.97 3.75 3.89
C PRO A 134 -22.85 2.35 4.52
N GLU A 135 -23.71 2.02 5.48
CA GLU A 135 -23.61 0.79 6.29
C GLU A 135 -23.61 -0.48 5.44
N ASP A 136 -24.35 -0.48 4.32
CA ASP A 136 -24.38 -1.56 3.34
C ASP A 136 -23.08 -1.70 2.53
N GLU A 137 -22.18 -0.72 2.60
CA GLU A 137 -20.86 -0.71 1.95
C GLU A 137 -19.70 -0.86 2.94
N GLN A 138 -19.95 -0.82 4.27
CA GLN A 138 -18.91 -0.98 5.30
C GLN A 138 -18.44 -2.44 5.46
N THR A 139 -19.31 -3.42 5.18
CA THR A 139 -19.14 -4.83 5.59
C THR A 139 -18.35 -5.74 4.65
N GLU A 140 -17.93 -5.27 3.47
CA GLU A 140 -17.34 -6.14 2.43
C GLU A 140 -15.90 -5.76 2.00
N LEU A 141 -15.24 -4.91 2.78
CA LEU A 141 -13.87 -4.42 2.48
C LEU A 141 -12.83 -4.73 3.59
N ILE A 142 -13.21 -5.48 4.64
CA ILE A 142 -12.38 -5.75 5.83
C ILE A 142 -12.00 -7.24 6.00
N THR A 143 -12.41 -8.15 5.10
CA THR A 143 -11.99 -9.56 5.12
C THR A 143 -10.92 -9.85 4.08
#